data_AF-A0A2D9JH37-F1
#
_entry.id   AF-A0A2D9JH37-F1
#
_cell.length_a   1.000
_cell.length_b   1.000
_cell.length_c   1.000
_cell.angle_alpha   90.00
_cell.angle_beta   90.00
_cell.angle_gamma   90.00
#
_symmetry.space_group_name_H-M   'P 1'
#
loop_
_entity.id
_entity.type
_entity.pdbx_description
1 polymer ?
#
loop_
_entity_poly.entity_id
_entity_poly.type
_entity_poly.pdbx_seq_one_letter_code
_entity_poly.pdbx_strand_id
1 'polypeptide(L)' 'MFTGLVESVGQLSAVVEQPPGRRLVIAAPSFRDAAPTRDVKLGDSIAINGCCLTVVEIDGDELAFEAGEETL' A
#
# COMPACT_ATOMS: atom_id res chain seq x y z
N MET A 1 1.66 -4.36 -13.41
CA MET A 1 2.96 -5.00 -13.76
C MET A 1 4.06 -4.17 -13.14
N PHE A 2 5.00 -4.79 -12.42
CA PHE A 2 6.03 -4.11 -11.62
C PHE A 2 7.42 -4.44 -12.13
N THR A 3 8.37 -3.51 -12.02
CA THR A 3 9.77 -3.68 -12.46
C THR A 3 10.63 -4.46 -11.46
N GLY A 4 10.18 -4.59 -10.21
CA GLY A 4 10.95 -5.16 -9.11
C GLY A 4 11.91 -4.16 -8.44
N LEU A 5 11.98 -2.91 -8.90
CA LEU A 5 12.72 -1.84 -8.23
C LEU A 5 11.85 -1.24 -7.13
N VAL A 6 12.34 -1.29 -5.88
CA VAL A 6 11.64 -0.71 -4.73
C VAL A 6 11.81 0.81 -4.75
N GLU A 7 10.69 1.53 -4.88
CA GLU A 7 10.69 3.00 -4.95
C GLU A 7 10.76 3.66 -3.57
N SER A 8 10.25 2.99 -2.53
CA SER A 8 10.20 3.51 -1.16
C SER A 8 10.07 2.39 -0.13
N VAL A 9 10.29 2.75 1.14
CA VAL A 9 10.02 1.90 2.30
C VAL A 9 9.02 2.60 3.19
N GLY A 10 7.95 1.90 3.55
CA GLY A 10 6.95 2.32 4.53
C GLY A 10 6.95 1.42 5.75
N GLN A 11 6.20 1.82 6.78
CA GLN A 11 6.00 1.06 8.01
C GLN A 11 4.55 0.59 8.10
N LEU A 12 4.35 -0.70 8.42
CA LEU A 12 3.03 -1.22 8.76
C LEU A 12 2.57 -0.59 10.08
N SER A 13 1.61 0.34 10.02
CA SER A 13 1.09 1.06 11.18
C SER A 13 -0.09 0.34 11.83
N ALA A 14 -0.90 -0.38 11.05
CA ALA A 14 -2.00 -1.20 11.58
C ALA A 14 -2.32 -2.43 10.71
N VAL A 15 -2.84 -3.45 11.37
CA VAL A 15 -3.50 -4.61 10.75
C VAL A 15 -4.87 -4.76 11.41
N VAL A 16 -5.94 -4.67 10.62
CA VAL A 16 -7.32 -4.74 11.11
C VAL A 16 -7.99 -5.99 10.52
N GLU A 17 -8.65 -6.78 11.36
CA GLU A 17 -9.44 -7.92 10.89
C GLU A 17 -10.65 -7.42 10.08
N GLN A 18 -10.80 -7.91 8.85
CA GLN A 18 -11.89 -7.54 7.96
C GLN A 18 -12.28 -8.74 7.10
N PRO A 19 -13.14 -9.65 7.62
CA PRO A 19 -13.52 -10.87 6.91
C PRO A 19 -14.01 -10.57 5.47
N PRO A 20 -13.57 -11.31 4.45
CA PRO A 20 -12.82 -12.58 4.50
C PRO A 20 -11.29 -12.41 4.47
N GLY A 21 -10.74 -11.33 5.04
CA GLY A 21 -9.29 -11.11 5.09
C GLY A 21 -8.89 -10.07 6.14
N ARG A 22 -7.91 -9.22 5.78
CA ARG A 22 -7.39 -8.16 6.65
C ARG A 22 -7.18 -6.88 5.87
N ARG A 23 -7.32 -5.76 6.59
CA ARG A 23 -6.90 -4.45 6.13
C ARG A 23 -5.53 -4.10 6.67
N LEU A 24 -4.65 -3.68 5.79
CA LEU A 24 -3.28 -3.28 6.09
C LEU A 24 -3.17 -1.77 5.93
N VAL A 25 -2.63 -1.08 6.92
CA VAL A 25 -2.36 0.36 6.85
C VAL A 25 -0.85 0.55 6.89
N ILE A 26 -0.32 1.21 5.86
CA ILE A 26 1.11 1.47 5.69
C ILE A 26 1.36 2.97 5.75
N ALA A 27 2.10 3.42 6.75
CA ALA A 27 2.63 4.76 6.83
C ALA A 27 3.84 4.89 5.90
N ALA A 28 3.75 5.73 4.88
CA ALA A 28 4.75 5.81 3.82
C ALA A 28 5.02 7.28 3.42
N PRO A 29 5.62 8.09 4.32
CA PRO A 29 5.82 9.53 4.11
C PRO A 29 6.71 9.82 2.88
N SER A 30 7.63 8.90 2.58
CA SER A 30 8.53 9.02 1.45
C SER A 30 7.83 8.95 0.08
N PHE A 31 6.59 8.44 -0.05
CA PHE A 31 5.88 8.51 -1.34
C PHE A 31 5.52 9.93 -1.76
N ARG A 32 5.49 10.89 -0.84
CA ARG A 32 5.22 12.30 -1.19
C ARG A 32 6.48 13.06 -1.58
N ASP A 33 7.63 12.65 -1.05
CA ASP A 33 8.93 13.32 -1.25
C ASP A 33 9.81 12.63 -2.31
N ALA A 34 9.61 11.33 -2.56
CA ALA A 34 10.38 10.55 -3.52
C ALA A 34 9.84 10.75 -4.95
N ALA A 35 10.31 11.83 -5.56
CA ALA A 35 10.13 12.23 -6.96
C ALA A 35 8.70 12.70 -7.34
N PRO A 36 8.59 13.83 -8.08
CA PRO A 36 7.32 14.48 -8.45
C PRO A 36 6.46 13.69 -9.48
N THR A 37 6.71 12.40 -9.66
CA THR A 37 6.19 11.62 -10.81
C THR A 37 5.07 10.64 -10.50
N ARG A 38 4.67 10.42 -9.23
CA ARG A 38 3.50 9.58 -8.93
C ARG A 38 2.74 10.08 -7.70
N ASP A 39 1.75 10.94 -7.93
CA ASP A 39 0.63 11.08 -7.01
C ASP A 39 -0.05 9.71 -6.91
N VAL A 40 0.13 9.02 -5.79
CA VAL A 40 -0.62 7.79 -5.48
C VAL A 40 -2.10 8.13 -5.41
N LYS A 41 -2.93 7.36 -6.11
CA LYS A 41 -4.37 7.55 -6.17
C LYS A 41 -5.11 6.32 -5.65
N LEU A 42 -6.34 6.56 -5.20
CA LEU A 42 -7.29 5.48 -4.94
C LEU A 42 -7.43 4.61 -6.20
N GLY A 43 -7.35 3.29 -6.01
CA GLY A 43 -7.39 2.31 -7.09
C GLY A 43 -6.04 1.99 -7.72
N ASP A 44 -4.95 2.70 -7.37
CA ASP A 44 -3.62 2.35 -7.87
C ASP A 44 -3.19 0.98 -7.32
N SER A 45 -2.52 0.20 -8.16
CA SER A 45 -1.88 -1.05 -7.76
C SER A 45 -0.46 -0.80 -7.28
N ILE A 46 -0.18 -1.09 -6.02
CA ILE A 46 1.14 -0.97 -5.39
C ILE A 46 1.61 -2.36 -4.97
N ALA A 47 2.87 -2.67 -5.30
CA ALA A 47 3.50 -3.90 -4.84
C ALA A 47 4.11 -3.68 -3.44
N ILE A 48 3.57 -4.35 -2.42
CA ILE A 48 4.12 -4.36 -1.05
C ILE A 48 4.87 -5.66 -0.86
N ASN A 49 6.20 -5.60 -0.73
CA ASN A 49 7.07 -6.78 -0.70
C ASN A 49 6.80 -7.78 -1.85
N GLY A 50 6.46 -7.26 -3.03
CA GLY A 50 6.16 -8.06 -4.22
C GLY A 50 4.70 -8.51 -4.34
N CYS A 51 3.87 -8.35 -3.31
CA CYS A 51 2.43 -8.61 -3.38
C CYS A 51 1.68 -7.42 -3.98
N CYS A 52 0.95 -7.64 -5.06
CA CYS A 52 0.15 -6.60 -5.71
C CYS A 52 -1.13 -6.32 -4.90
N LEU A 53 -1.25 -5.13 -4.34
CA LEU A 53 -2.43 -4.69 -3.59
C LEU A 53 -2.96 -3.37 -4.14
N THR A 54 -4.26 -3.15 -3.97
CA THR A 54 -4.94 -1.94 -4.47
C THR A 54 -5.11 -0.93 -3.34
N VAL A 55 -4.77 0.34 -3.58
CA VAL A 55 -5.00 1.42 -2.62
C VAL A 55 -6.51 1.63 -2.47
N VAL A 56 -7.04 1.37 -1.27
CA VAL A 56 -8.48 1.56 -0.97
C VAL A 56 -8.76 2.80 -0.13
N GLU A 57 -7.75 3.36 0.52
CA GLU A 57 -7.85 4.61 1.28
C GLU A 57 -6.50 5.33 1.31
N ILE A 58 -6.54 6.66 1.36
CA ILE A 58 -5.39 7.54 1.54
C ILE A 58 -5.76 8.51 2.66
N ASP A 59 -5.01 8.49 3.76
CA ASP A 59 -5.15 9.44 4.87
C ASP A 59 -3.78 10.04 5.21
N GLY A 60 -3.54 11.27 4.74
CA GLY A 60 -2.24 11.93 4.87
C GLY A 60 -1.11 11.12 4.22
N ASP A 61 -0.21 10.58 5.04
CA ASP A 61 0.92 9.77 4.62
C ASP A 61 0.66 8.25 4.77
N GLU A 62 -0.57 7.87 5.14
CA GLU A 62 -0.99 6.48 5.26
C GLU A 62 -1.78 6.01 4.05
N LEU A 63 -1.46 4.80 3.59
CA LEU A 63 -2.15 4.10 2.52
C LEU A 63 -2.78 2.82 3.09
N ALA A 64 -4.06 2.60 2.82
CA ALA A 64 -4.74 1.38 3.22
C ALA A 64 -4.95 0.44 2.03
N PHE A 65 -4.86 -0.86 2.33
CA PHE A 65 -5.00 -1.96 1.40
C PHE A 65 -5.84 -3.06 2.03
N GLU A 66 -6.55 -3.83 1.21
CA GLU A 66 -7.26 -5.04 1.64
C GLU A 66 -6.60 -6.27 1.04
N ALA A 67 -6.30 -7.26 1.88
CA ALA A 67 -5.74 -8.55 1.48
C ALA A 67 -6.70 -9.66 1.91
N GLY A 68 -7.16 -10.45 0.94
CA GLY A 68 -8.01 -11.62 1.19
C GLY A 68 -7.22 -12.77 1.82
N GLU A 69 -7.93 -13.75 2.40
CA GLU A 69 -7.33 -14.92 3.06
C GLU A 69 -6.33 -15.68 2.18
N GLU A 70 -6.56 -15.78 0.86
CA GLU A 70 -5.65 -16.48 -0.06
C GLU A 70 -4.29 -15.76 -0.26
N THR A 71 -4.24 -14.47 0.06
CA THR A 71 -3.04 -13.62 -0.06
C THR A 71 -2.23 -13.59 1.23
N LEU A 72 -2.88 -13.85 2.37
CA LEU A 72 -2.29 -13.84 3.71
C LEU A 72 -1.56 -15.17 4.02
#